data_AF-A0A966ZC88-F1
#
_entry.id   AF-A0A966ZC88-F1
#
_cell.length_a   1.000
_cell.length_b   1.000
_cell.length_c   1.000
_cell.angle_alpha   90.00
_cell.angle_beta   90.00
_cell.angle_gamma   90.00
#
_symmetry.space_group_name_H-M   'P 1'
#
loop_
_entity.id
_entity.type
_entity.pdbx_description
1 polymer ?
#
loop_
_entity_poly.entity_id
_entity_poly.type
_entity_poly.pdbx_seq_one_letter_code
_entity_poly.pdbx_strand_id
1 'polypeptide(L)'
;MAIFAALASFGAPLAGISPEEFAEPGAFFRFGRDPRGFDALPSLPGVDFDMAWERRIAGVIDEVTGLTAFFISKDDLIASKLAAGRPQDLADVSAIRKAGESQNP
;
A
#
# COMPACT_ATOMS: atom_id res chain seq x y z
N MET A 1 -10.41 10.36 12.66
CA MET A 1 -9.69 10.32 11.36
C MET A 1 -8.18 10.23 11.61
N ALA A 2 -7.65 9.01 11.78
CA ALA A 2 -6.25 8.80 12.18
C ALA A 2 -5.25 9.18 11.07
N ILE A 3 -5.56 8.86 9.80
CA ILE A 3 -4.69 9.18 8.65
C ILE A 3 -4.55 10.68 8.42
N PHE A 4 -5.66 11.44 8.48
CA PHE A 4 -5.64 12.90 8.34
C PHE A 4 -4.77 13.54 9.44
N ALA A 5 -4.94 13.11 10.69
CA ALA A 5 -4.14 13.59 11.80
C ALA A 5 -2.65 13.24 11.64
N ALA A 6 -2.33 12.03 11.18
CA ALA A 6 -0.96 11.61 10.91
C ALA A 6 -0.31 12.45 9.80
N LEU A 7 -1.02 12.68 8.69
CA LEU A 7 -0.56 13.52 7.58
C LEU A 7 -0.39 14.98 8.00
N ALA A 8 -1.30 15.51 8.83
CA ALA A 8 -1.19 16.85 9.39
C ALA A 8 0.05 16.98 10.30
N SER A 9 0.28 16.00 11.18
CA SER A 9 1.46 15.97 12.04
C SER A 9 2.76 15.79 11.24
N PHE A 10 2.70 15.09 10.11
CA PHE A 10 3.82 14.95 9.19
C PHE A 10 4.12 16.25 8.42
N GLY A 11 3.16 17.19 8.35
CA GLY A 11 3.29 18.44 7.60
C GLY A 11 2.89 18.31 6.13
N ALA A 12 2.04 17.34 5.79
CA ALA A 12 1.50 17.21 4.44
C ALA A 12 0.61 18.42 4.08
N PRO A 13 0.62 18.88 2.81
CA PRO A 13 -0.26 19.95 2.35
C PRO A 13 -1.71 19.42 2.24
N LEU A 14 -2.51 19.63 3.28
CA LEU A 14 -3.91 19.17 3.36
C LEU A 14 -4.93 20.27 3.00
N ALA A 15 -4.49 21.42 2.50
CA ALA A 15 -5.38 22.52 2.16
C ALA A 15 -6.38 22.10 1.08
N GLY A 16 -7.68 22.21 1.39
CA GLY A 16 -8.76 21.84 0.49
C GLY A 16 -9.09 20.34 0.47
N ILE A 17 -8.46 19.53 1.32
CA ILE A 17 -8.79 18.11 1.49
C ILE A 17 -9.55 17.96 2.81
N SER A 18 -10.76 17.42 2.74
CA SER A 18 -11.53 17.06 3.93
C SER A 18 -11.07 15.70 4.47
N PRO A 19 -11.14 15.48 5.79
CA PRO A 19 -10.84 14.17 6.37
C PRO A 19 -11.65 13.03 5.74
N GLU A 20 -12.93 13.28 5.45
CA GLU A 20 -13.89 12.28 4.96
C GLU A 20 -13.49 11.68 3.61
N GLU A 21 -12.81 12.45 2.74
CA GLU A 21 -12.32 11.98 1.44
C GLU A 21 -11.32 10.81 1.58
N PHE A 22 -10.62 10.67 2.71
CA PHE A 22 -9.74 9.52 2.97
C PHE A 22 -10.51 8.22 3.24
N ALA A 23 -11.83 8.26 3.38
CA ALA A 23 -12.68 7.08 3.48
C ALA A 23 -13.41 6.75 2.17
N GLU A 24 -13.28 7.60 1.13
CA GLU A 24 -13.96 7.39 -0.15
C GLU A 24 -13.24 6.32 -0.98
N PRO A 25 -13.93 5.19 -1.31
CA PRO A 25 -13.35 4.20 -2.20
C PRO A 25 -13.06 4.79 -3.57
N GLY A 26 -11.87 4.53 -4.10
CA GLY A 26 -11.42 5.06 -5.39
C GLY A 26 -10.79 6.46 -5.35
N ALA A 27 -10.78 7.14 -4.21
CA ALA A 27 -9.99 8.36 -4.06
C ALA A 27 -8.48 8.05 -4.19
N PHE A 28 -7.73 9.07 -4.61
CA PHE A 28 -6.28 8.96 -4.83
C PHE A 28 -5.62 10.27 -4.44
N PHE A 29 -4.69 10.20 -3.49
CA PHE A 29 -3.95 11.37 -3.02
C PHE A 29 -2.47 11.17 -3.30
N ARG A 30 -1.83 12.16 -3.93
CA ARG A 30 -0.38 12.19 -4.13
C ARG A 30 0.22 13.36 -3.36
N PHE A 31 1.23 13.07 -2.57
CA PHE A 31 1.96 14.06 -1.79
C PHE A 31 3.41 14.12 -2.24
N GLY A 32 3.98 15.33 -2.25
CA GLY A 32 5.36 15.56 -2.65
C GLY A 32 5.59 15.47 -4.16
N ARG A 33 6.84 15.26 -4.55
CA ARG A 33 7.30 15.10 -5.94
C ARG A 33 8.42 14.07 -5.97
N ASP A 34 8.59 13.40 -7.11
CA ASP A 34 9.66 12.43 -7.29
C ASP A 34 11.05 13.06 -7.04
N PRO A 35 11.98 12.32 -6.41
CA PRO A 35 11.88 10.93 -5.96
C PRO A 35 11.31 10.75 -4.54
N ARG A 36 10.82 11.83 -3.90
CA ARG A 36 10.34 11.83 -2.50
C ARG A 36 8.82 11.98 -2.40
N GLY A 37 8.10 11.50 -3.41
CA GLY A 37 6.65 11.48 -3.42
C GLY A 37 6.10 10.20 -2.82
N PHE A 38 4.86 10.25 -2.34
CA PHE A 38 4.11 9.06 -1.94
C PHE A 38 2.63 9.20 -2.29
N ASP A 39 1.97 8.06 -2.47
CA ASP A 39 0.54 7.98 -2.76
C ASP A 39 -0.20 7.39 -1.57
N ALA A 40 -1.36 7.95 -1.24
CA ALA A 40 -2.31 7.39 -0.29
C ALA A 40 -3.56 6.94 -1.04
N LEU A 41 -3.88 5.66 -0.89
CA LEU A 41 -5.00 4.98 -1.54
C LEU A 41 -5.92 4.42 -0.45
N PRO A 42 -7.16 4.92 -0.31
CA PRO A 42 -8.13 4.37 0.63
C PRO A 42 -8.59 2.94 0.30
N SER A 43 -8.42 2.53 -0.96
CA SER A 43 -8.84 1.22 -1.44
C SER A 43 -7.87 0.65 -2.47
N LEU A 44 -7.71 -0.66 -2.47
CA LEU A 44 -6.98 -1.40 -3.51
C LEU A 44 -7.96 -2.26 -4.31
N PRO A 45 -7.83 -2.31 -5.66
CA PRO A 45 -8.71 -3.16 -6.46
C PRO A 45 -8.51 -4.62 -6.07
N GLY A 46 -9.62 -5.39 -6.04
CA GLY A 46 -9.60 -6.84 -5.77
C GLY A 46 -9.23 -7.23 -4.34
N VAL A 47 -9.10 -6.28 -3.41
CA VAL A 47 -8.72 -6.54 -2.02
C VAL A 47 -9.63 -5.75 -1.08
N ASP A 48 -10.24 -6.46 -0.13
CA ASP A 48 -10.97 -5.85 0.98
C ASP A 48 -9.98 -5.41 2.07
N PHE A 49 -10.10 -4.15 2.53
CA PHE A 49 -9.13 -3.57 3.46
C PHE A 49 -9.13 -4.28 4.82
N ASP A 50 -10.31 -4.55 5.39
CA ASP A 50 -10.41 -5.16 6.72
C ASP A 50 -9.80 -6.57 6.71
N MET A 51 -10.12 -7.34 5.68
CA MET A 51 -9.54 -8.68 5.50
C MET A 51 -8.04 -8.64 5.23
N ALA A 52 -7.54 -7.69 4.45
CA ALA A 52 -6.11 -7.53 4.20
C ALA A 52 -5.37 -7.03 5.45
N TRP A 53 -6.01 -6.21 6.27
CA TRP A 53 -5.46 -5.73 7.53
C TRP A 53 -5.25 -6.88 8.51
N GLU A 54 -6.18 -7.85 8.58
CA GLU A 54 -6.01 -9.07 9.38
C GLU A 54 -4.82 -9.91 8.92
N ARG A 55 -4.58 -9.99 7.60
CA ARG A 55 -3.48 -10.77 6.99
C ARG A 55 -2.16 -10.01 6.84
N ARG A 56 -2.07 -8.78 7.33
CA ARG A 56 -0.89 -7.93 7.14
C ARG A 56 0.36 -8.58 7.73
N ILE A 57 1.50 -8.31 7.11
CA ILE A 57 2.81 -8.80 7.52
C ILE A 57 3.62 -7.60 8.04
N ALA A 58 4.22 -7.73 9.23
CA ALA A 58 5.19 -6.76 9.71
C ALA A 58 6.57 -7.04 9.10
N GLY A 59 7.20 -6.02 8.54
CA GLY A 59 8.56 -6.08 8.01
C GLY A 59 9.44 -4.99 8.62
N VAL A 60 10.72 -5.30 8.83
CA VAL A 60 11.73 -4.31 9.21
C VAL A 60 12.15 -3.57 7.94
N ILE A 61 12.06 -2.24 7.96
CA ILE A 61 12.42 -1.38 6.81
C ILE A 61 13.72 -0.61 7.05
N ASP A 62 14.20 -0.58 8.29
CA ASP A 62 15.51 -0.06 8.66
C ASP A 62 16.08 -0.92 9.79
N GLU A 63 17.08 -1.74 9.47
CA GLU A 63 17.72 -2.65 10.42
C GLU A 63 18.50 -1.91 11.51
N VAL A 64 19.00 -0.70 11.22
CA VAL A 64 19.81 0.07 12.17
C VAL A 64 18.94 0.66 13.26
N THR A 65 17.79 1.22 12.89
CA THR A 65 16.84 1.81 13.85
C THR A 65 15.82 0.81 14.38
N GLY A 66 15.67 -0.35 13.72
CA GLY A 66 14.62 -1.31 14.01
C GLY A 66 13.23 -0.86 13.55
N LEU A 67 13.15 0.13 12.65
CA LEU A 67 11.87 0.64 12.17
C LEU A 67 11.10 -0.45 11.43
N THR A 68 9.83 -0.62 11.78
CA THR A 68 8.93 -1.60 11.17
C THR A 68 7.78 -0.92 10.43
N ALA A 69 7.28 -1.60 9.39
CA ALA A 69 6.08 -1.21 8.66
C ALA A 69 5.20 -2.44 8.41
N PHE A 70 3.90 -2.20 8.21
CA PHE A 70 2.97 -3.24 7.79
C PHE A 70 2.84 -3.25 6.27
N PHE A 71 2.83 -4.45 5.71
CA PHE A 71 2.62 -4.73 4.30
C PHE A 71 1.40 -5.64 4.14
N ILE A 72 0.67 -5.52 3.04
CA ILE A 72 -0.34 -6.52 2.69
C ILE A 72 0.33 -7.87 2.45
N SER A 73 -0.42 -8.96 2.63
CA SER A 73 0.10 -10.30 2.39
C SER A 73 0.52 -10.47 0.92
N LYS A 74 1.37 -11.46 0.65
CA LYS A 74 1.75 -11.83 -0.72
C LYS A 74 0.52 -12.15 -1.58
N ASP A 75 -0.45 -12.86 -1.01
CA ASP A 75 -1.65 -13.28 -1.74
C ASP A 75 -2.55 -12.07 -2.06
N ASP A 76 -2.70 -11.14 -1.11
CA ASP A 76 -3.44 -9.89 -1.35
C ASP A 76 -2.74 -9.00 -2.38
N LEU A 77 -1.40 -8.94 -2.37
CA LEU A 77 -0.63 -8.21 -3.38
C LEU A 77 -0.83 -8.81 -4.79
N ILE A 78 -0.81 -10.13 -4.90
CA ILE A 78 -1.11 -10.82 -6.17
C ILE A 78 -2.54 -10.55 -6.62
N ALA A 79 -3.51 -10.67 -5.71
CA ALA A 79 -4.92 -10.42 -6.01
C ALA A 79 -5.14 -9.00 -6.53
N SER A 80 -4.52 -8.00 -5.87
CA SER A 80 -4.65 -6.61 -6.28
C SER A 80 -4.05 -6.33 -7.66
N LYS A 81 -2.87 -6.90 -7.93
CA LYS A 81 -2.21 -6.77 -9.23
C LYS A 81 -3.00 -7.45 -10.36
N LEU A 82 -3.57 -8.62 -10.11
CA LEU A 82 -4.43 -9.31 -11.08
C LEU A 82 -5.70 -8.49 -11.37
N ALA A 83 -6.31 -7.89 -10.34
CA ALA A 83 -7.48 -7.05 -10.50
C ALA A 83 -7.18 -5.74 -11.25
N ALA A 84 -6.00 -5.15 -11.05
CA ALA A 84 -5.56 -3.96 -11.79
C ALA A 84 -5.23 -4.28 -13.26
N GLY A 85 -4.65 -5.44 -13.54
CA GLY A 85 -4.52 -6.01 -14.88
C GLY A 85 -3.60 -5.26 -15.86
N ARG A 86 -2.82 -4.28 -15.40
CA ARG A 86 -1.87 -3.56 -16.28
C ARG A 86 -0.73 -4.51 -16.70
N PRO A 87 -0.11 -4.32 -17.88
CA PRO A 87 0.98 -5.19 -18.35
C PRO A 87 2.10 -5.40 -17.32
N GLN A 88 2.48 -4.32 -16.61
CA GLN A 88 3.47 -4.40 -15.53
C GLN A 88 2.98 -5.22 -14.33
N ASP A 89 1.71 -5.09 -13.94
CA ASP A 89 1.16 -5.85 -12.81
C ASP A 89 1.16 -7.35 -13.10
N LEU A 90 0.84 -7.76 -14.33
CA LEU A 90 0.89 -9.17 -14.74
C LEU A 90 2.33 -9.71 -14.73
N ALA A 91 3.30 -8.91 -15.19
CA ALA A 91 4.71 -9.26 -15.13
C ALA A 91 5.18 -9.42 -13.67
N ASP A 92 4.79 -8.50 -12.79
CA ASP A 92 5.10 -8.53 -11.36
C ASP A 92 4.51 -9.78 -10.68
N VAL A 93 3.25 -10.14 -10.98
CA VAL A 93 2.62 -11.37 -10.46
C VAL A 93 3.42 -12.61 -10.84
N SER A 94 3.86 -12.69 -12.11
CA SER A 94 4.72 -13.79 -12.55
C SER A 94 6.04 -13.82 -11.77
N ALA A 95 6.67 -12.67 -11.53
CA ALA A 95 7.93 -12.59 -10.79
C ALA A 95 7.76 -13.02 -9.32
N ILE A 96 6.69 -12.55 -8.66
CA ILE A 96 6.37 -12.89 -7.26
C ILE A 96 6.12 -14.40 -7.09
N ARG A 97 5.43 -15.04 -8.04
CA ARG A 97 5.18 -16.49 -8.00
C ARG A 97 6.49 -17.29 -8.12
N LYS A 98 7.33 -16.97 -9.10
CA LYS A 98 8.66 -17.60 -9.28
C LYS A 98 9.55 -17.46 -8.05
N ALA A 99 9.58 -16.28 -7.44
CA ALA A 99 10.36 -16.06 -6.22
C ALA A 99 9.89 -16.94 -5.05
N GLY A 100 8.58 -17.21 -4.97
CA GLY A 100 8.03 -18.12 -3.96
C GLY A 100 8.40 -19.59 -4.16
N GLU A 101 8.44 -20.05 -5.42
CA GLU A 101 8.84 -21.43 -5.76
C GLU A 101 10.30 -21.70 -5.38
N SER A 102 11.17 -20.69 -5.48
CA SER A 102 12.59 -20.81 -5.11
C SER A 102 12.82 -20.82 -3.59
N GLN A 103 11.82 -20.49 -2.78
CA GLN A 103 11.90 -20.49 -1.31
C GLN A 103 11.23 -21.69 -0.64
N ASN A 104 10.62 -22.60 -1.43
CA ASN A 104 10.05 -23.84 -0.93
C ASN A 104 11.03 -24.98 -1.27
N PRO A 105 11.71 -25.61 -0.29
CA PRO A 105 12.65 -26.70 -0.54
C PRO A 105 11.98 -27.98 -1.05
#